data_AF-A0A5E4Z2J7-F1
#
_entry.id   AF-A0A5E4Z2J7-F1
#
_cell.length_a   1.000
_cell.length_b   1.000
_cell.length_c   1.000
_cell.angle_alpha   90.00
_cell.angle_beta   90.00
_cell.angle_gamma   90.00
#
_symmetry.space_group_name_H-M   'P 1'
#
loop_
_entity.id
_entity.type
_entity.pdbx_description
1 polymer ?
#
loop_
_entity_poly.entity_id
_entity_poly.type
_entity_poly.pdbx_seq_one_letter_code
_entity_poly.pdbx_strand_id
1 'polypeptide(L)' 'MLRGRRKSIPPDSLMQLRQRLDRLPHKSPECAAQVAAIADLYDTSKTTAYRALHHFQLMRR' A
#
# COMPACT_ATOMS: atom_id res chain seq x y z
N MET A 1 -7.63 24.75 13.05
CA MET A 1 -7.95 23.42 13.62
C MET A 1 -7.35 22.34 12.72
N LEU A 2 -6.04 22.08 12.83
CA LEU A 2 -5.37 21.09 11.98
C LEU A 2 -5.59 19.70 12.58
N ARG A 3 -6.71 19.09 12.21
CA ARG A 3 -7.08 17.73 12.61
C ARG A 3 -5.96 16.80 12.19
N GLY A 4 -5.32 16.14 13.16
CA GLY A 4 -4.20 15.24 12.97
C GLY A 4 -4.36 14.41 11.70
N ARG A 5 -3.50 14.69 10.72
CA ARG A 5 -3.48 14.00 9.44
C ARG A 5 -3.09 12.56 9.78
N ARG A 6 -4.09 11.67 9.85
CA ARG A 6 -3.86 10.25 10.11
C ARG A 6 -2.78 9.80 9.13
N LYS A 7 -1.69 9.22 9.65
CA LYS A 7 -0.61 8.58 8.87
C LYS A 7 -1.14 7.33 8.18
N SER A 8 -2.14 7.50 7.33
CA SER A 8 -2.86 6.46 6.63
C SER A 8 -2.67 6.68 5.15
N ILE A 9 -2.30 5.61 4.47
CA ILE A 9 -2.10 5.62 3.03
C ILE A 9 -3.46 5.89 2.37
N PRO A 10 -3.55 6.83 1.42
CA PRO A 10 -4.78 7.10 0.71
C PRO A 10 -5.27 5.86 -0.05
N PRO A 11 -6.59 5.63 -0.15
CA PRO A 11 -7.12 4.49 -0.89
C PRO A 11 -6.75 4.51 -2.38
N ASP A 12 -6.66 5.70 -2.98
CA ASP A 12 -6.22 5.87 -4.37
C ASP A 12 -4.79 5.35 -4.58
N SER A 13 -3.89 5.67 -3.64
CA SER A 13 -2.50 5.20 -3.67
C SER A 13 -2.39 3.68 -3.51
N LEU A 14 -3.27 3.06 -2.71
CA LEU A 14 -3.37 1.60 -2.61
C LEU A 14 -3.90 0.98 -3.92
N MET A 15 -4.83 1.65 -4.59
CA MET A 15 -5.33 1.23 -5.90
C MET A 15 -4.25 1.30 -6.97
N GLN A 16 -3.47 2.37 -7.02
CA GLN A 16 -2.32 2.50 -7.94
C GLN A 16 -1.24 1.45 -7.64
N LEU A 17 -0.91 1.23 -6.37
CA LEU A 17 -0.01 0.17 -5.93
C LEU A 17 -0.53 -1.19 -6.44
N ARG A 18 -1.82 -1.48 -6.22
CA ARG A 18 -2.43 -2.72 -6.70
C ARG A 18 -2.36 -2.87 -8.21
N GLN A 19 -2.68 -1.83 -8.98
CA GLN A 19 -2.63 -1.90 -10.45
C GLN A 19 -1.22 -2.20 -10.95
N ARG A 20 -0.20 -1.65 -10.29
CA ARG A 20 1.20 -1.98 -10.59
C ARG A 20 1.52 -3.43 -10.27
N LEU A 21 1.02 -3.95 -9.14
CA LEU A 21 1.19 -5.36 -8.75
C LEU A 21 0.42 -6.32 -9.66
N ASP A 22 -0.74 -5.93 -10.16
CA ASP A 22 -1.57 -6.73 -11.06
C ASP A 22 -0.88 -6.98 -12.40
N ARG A 23 -0.03 -6.04 -12.83
CA ARG A 23 0.81 -6.15 -14.03
C ARG A 23 2.06 -7.01 -13.81
N LEU A 24 2.37 -7.39 -12.57
CA LEU A 24 3.55 -8.18 -12.22
C LEU A 24 3.19 -9.66 -12.04
N PRO A 25 4.09 -10.60 -12.38
CA PRO A 25 3.84 -12.01 -12.16
C PRO A 25 3.67 -12.30 -10.66
N HIS A 26 2.74 -13.21 -10.34
CA HIS A 26 2.15 -13.49 -9.02
C HIS A 26 3.13 -13.77 -7.86
N LYS A 27 4.43 -13.96 -8.14
CA LYS A 27 5.49 -14.26 -7.17
C LYS A 27 6.64 -13.24 -7.15
N SER A 28 6.40 -12.02 -7.62
CA SER A 28 7.47 -11.03 -7.71
C SER A 28 7.83 -10.45 -6.33
N PRO A 29 9.13 -10.49 -5.92
CA PRO A 29 9.60 -9.81 -4.72
C PRO A 29 9.42 -8.28 -4.80
N GLU A 30 9.19 -7.77 -6.01
CA GLU A 30 8.86 -6.39 -6.30
C GLU A 30 7.62 -5.89 -5.55
N CYS A 31 6.73 -6.79 -5.12
CA CYS A 31 5.61 -6.45 -4.24
C CYS A 31 6.08 -5.87 -2.90
N ALA A 32 7.06 -6.50 -2.27
CA ALA A 32 7.63 -6.00 -1.03
C ALA A 32 8.36 -4.67 -1.23
N ALA A 33 9.04 -4.49 -2.37
CA ALA A 33 9.73 -3.26 -2.73
C ALA A 33 8.75 -2.09 -2.92
N GLN A 34 7.63 -2.30 -3.63
CA GLN A 34 6.63 -1.25 -3.84
C GLN A 34 5.87 -0.90 -2.55
N VAL A 35 5.59 -1.88 -1.68
CA VAL A 35 5.02 -1.63 -0.34
C VAL A 35 5.99 -0.82 0.51
N ALA A 36 7.28 -1.12 0.47
CA ALA A 36 8.30 -0.35 1.18
C ALA A 36 8.42 1.09 0.66
N ALA A 37 8.34 1.29 -0.66
CA ALA A 37 8.38 2.61 -1.28
C ALA A 37 7.15 3.47 -0.90
N ILE A 38 5.95 2.87 -0.86
CA ILE A 38 4.73 3.55 -0.38
C ILE A 38 4.83 3.87 1.12
N ALA A 39 5.41 2.96 1.91
CA ALA A 39 5.59 3.18 3.34
C ALA A 39 6.47 4.40 3.60
N ASP A 40 7.59 4.50 2.87
CA ASP A 40 8.52 5.64 2.91
C ASP A 40 7.85 6.95 2.48
N LEU A 41 7.12 6.93 1.35
CA LEU A 41 6.46 8.11 0.79
C LEU A 41 5.41 8.74 1.72
N TYR A 42 4.75 7.92 2.54
CA TYR A 42 3.73 8.40 3.48
C TYR A 42 4.21 8.50 4.93
N ASP A 43 5.51 8.32 5.20
CA ASP A 43 6.07 8.26 6.55
C ASP A 43 5.30 7.27 7.45
N THR A 44 5.01 6.09 6.89
CA THR A 44 4.30 5.00 7.58
C THR A 44 5.20 3.79 7.73
N SER A 45 4.93 2.97 8.75
CA SER A 45 5.64 1.70 8.90
C SER A 45 5.29 0.74 7.77
N LYS A 46 6.27 -0.06 7.32
CA LYS A 46 6.06 -1.12 6.31
C LYS A 46 4.92 -2.07 6.68
N THR A 47 4.74 -2.34 7.97
CA THR A 47 3.62 -3.13 8.53
C THR A 47 2.26 -2.47 8.29
N THR A 48 2.16 -1.14 8.43
CA THR A 48 0.94 -0.38 8.12
C THR A 48 0.61 -0.45 6.63
N ALA A 49 1.62 -0.29 5.77
CA ALA A 49 1.47 -0.41 4.33
C ALA A 49 1.06 -1.83 3.89
N TYR A 50 1.69 -2.85 4.48
CA TYR A 50 1.37 -4.25 4.21
C TYR A 50 -0.07 -4.60 4.64
N ARG A 51 -0.50 -4.15 5.82
CA ARG A 51 -1.88 -4.37 6.30
C ARG A 51 -2.91 -3.64 5.45
N ALA A 52 -2.64 -2.40 5.06
CA ALA A 52 -3.53 -1.62 4.21
C ALA A 52 -3.69 -2.29 2.82
N LEU A 53 -2.57 -2.75 2.22
CA LEU A 53 -2.61 -3.49 0.97
C LEU A 53 -3.36 -4.82 1.13
N HIS A 54 -3.05 -5.62 2.15
CA HIS A 54 -3.70 -6.91 2.38
C HIS A 54 -5.22 -6.76 2.58
N HIS A 55 -5.65 -5.75 3.35
CA HIS A 55 -7.06 -5.42 3.54
C HIS A 55 -7.74 -5.05 2.22
N PHE A 56 -7.08 -4.24 1.39
CA PHE A 56 -7.57 -3.87 0.06
C PHE A 56 -7.67 -5.08 -0.89
N GLN A 57 -6.77 -6.06 -0.77
CA GLN A 57 -6.83 -7.30 -1.55
C GLN A 57 -7.94 -8.25 -1.08
N LEU A 58 -8.16 -8.34 0.23
CA LEU A 58 -9.22 -9.17 0.82
C LEU A 58 -10.62 -8.68 0.44
N MET A 59 -10.84 -7.37 0.33
CA MET A 59 -12.11 -6.78 -0.13
C MET A 59 -12.49 -7.16 -1.56
N ARG A 60 -11.54 -7.67 -2.37
CA ARG A 60 -11.70 -8.02 -3.78
C ARG A 60 -11.85 -9.53 -4.02
N ARG A 61 -11.80 -10.34 -2.96
CA ARG A 61 -11.95 -11.80 -3.01
C ARG A 61 -13.36 -12.20 -2.60
#